data_AF-A0A930LJ02-F1
#
_entry.id   AF-A0A930LJ02-F1
#
_cell.length_a   1.000
_cell.length_b   1.000
_cell.length_c   1.000
_cell.angle_alpha   90.00
_cell.angle_beta   90.00
_cell.angle_gamma   90.00
#
_symmetry.space_group_name_H-M   'P 1'
#
loop_
_entity.id
_entity.type
_entity.pdbx_description
1 polymer ?
#
loop_
_entity_poly.entity_id
_entity_poly.type
_entity_poly.pdbx_seq_one_letter_code
_entity_poly.pdbx_strand_id
1 'polypeptide(L)'
;AYSEEIIRGVRDHDEEIREFVETYARDWSFERMPAVDRAVLRIGTWELLYNDEVPDAVAISEAVGLARVLSTNESPKFVNGLLDKLRQVKPTLLA
;
A
#
# COMPACT_ATOMS: atom_id res chain seq x y z
N ALA A 1 -1.81 -16.87 -10.92
CA ALA A 1 -0.47 -16.71 -11.55
C ALA A 1 0.30 -15.49 -11.03
N TYR A 2 -0.27 -14.29 -10.85
CA TYR A 2 0.31 -13.29 -9.91
C TYR A 2 -0.80 -12.47 -9.26
N SER A 3 -1.83 -12.09 -10.02
CA SER A 3 -3.04 -11.44 -9.46
C SER A 3 -3.72 -12.27 -8.36
N GLU A 4 -3.70 -13.60 -8.49
CA GLU A 4 -4.23 -14.50 -7.45
C GLU A 4 -3.36 -14.50 -6.18
N GLU A 5 -2.05 -14.35 -6.34
CA GLU A 5 -1.11 -14.25 -5.22
C GLU A 5 -1.34 -12.95 -4.46
N ILE A 6 -1.46 -11.82 -5.17
CA ILE A 6 -1.85 -10.54 -4.58
C ILE A 6 -3.16 -10.68 -3.82
N ILE A 7 -4.20 -11.26 -4.42
CA ILE A 7 -5.52 -11.38 -3.77
C ILE A 7 -5.42 -12.21 -2.49
N ARG A 8 -4.71 -13.35 -2.54
CA ARG A 8 -4.54 -14.22 -1.37
C ARG A 8 -3.70 -13.53 -0.31
N GLY A 9 -2.55 -12.99 -0.68
CA GLY A 9 -1.64 -12.33 0.25
C GLY A 9 -2.26 -11.10 0.92
N VAL A 10 -2.94 -10.24 0.16
CA VAL A 10 -3.69 -9.10 0.74
C VAL A 10 -4.77 -9.59 1.69
N ARG A 11 -5.51 -10.66 1.34
CA ARG A 11 -6.56 -11.20 2.20
C ARG A 11 -5.99 -11.81 3.49
N ASP A 12 -4.91 -12.56 3.37
CA ASP A 12 -4.29 -13.28 4.48
C ASP A 12 -3.63 -12.30 5.49
N HIS A 13 -3.32 -11.07 5.06
CA HIS A 13 -2.77 -9.98 5.88
C HIS A 13 -3.70 -8.74 5.99
N ASP A 14 -5.00 -8.83 5.70
CA ASP A 14 -5.88 -7.64 5.55
C ASP A 14 -5.94 -6.81 6.84
N GLU A 15 -5.99 -7.46 8.01
CA GLU A 15 -6.04 -6.76 9.31
C GLU A 15 -4.76 -5.96 9.58
N GLU A 16 -3.59 -6.57 9.41
CA GLU A 16 -2.28 -5.92 9.62
C GLU A 16 -2.06 -4.78 8.61
N ILE A 17 -2.34 -5.04 7.33
CA ILE A 17 -2.24 -4.03 6.26
C ILE A 17 -3.13 -2.84 6.61
N ARG A 18 -4.37 -3.10 7.02
CA ARG A 18 -5.30 -2.04 7.40
C ARG A 18 -4.79 -1.24 8.59
N GLU A 19 -4.33 -1.92 9.64
CA GLU A 19 -3.79 -1.28 10.84
C GLU A 19 -2.60 -0.39 10.51
N PHE A 20 -1.64 -0.87 9.71
CA PHE A 20 -0.47 -0.09 9.33
C PHE A 20 -0.85 1.10 8.46
N VAL A 21 -1.70 0.91 7.47
CA VAL A 21 -2.18 2.02 6.62
C VAL A 21 -2.88 3.07 7.49
N GLU A 22 -3.80 2.69 8.38
CA GLU A 22 -4.52 3.61 9.27
C GLU A 22 -3.56 4.34 10.23
N THR A 23 -2.58 3.63 10.78
CA THR A 23 -1.60 4.19 11.73
C THR A 23 -0.73 5.27 11.09
N TYR A 24 -0.33 5.09 9.83
CA TYR A 24 0.62 5.98 9.16
C TYR A 24 -0.03 7.01 8.22
N ALA A 25 -1.31 6.87 7.85
CA ALA A 25 -2.05 7.78 6.98
C ALA A 25 -2.48 9.10 7.64
N ARG A 26 -1.59 9.73 8.42
CA ARG A 26 -1.83 10.97 9.20
C ARG A 26 -2.92 11.87 8.62
N ASP A 27 -3.93 12.18 9.44
CA ASP A 27 -5.08 13.04 9.14
C ASP A 27 -6.12 12.49 8.13
N TRP A 28 -5.94 11.29 7.60
CA TRP A 28 -6.90 10.62 6.72
C TRP A 28 -7.40 9.32 7.32
N SER A 29 -8.68 9.25 7.69
CA SER A 29 -9.27 7.95 8.03
C SER A 29 -9.38 7.11 6.75
N PHE A 30 -9.02 5.83 6.84
CA PHE A 30 -9.07 4.87 5.73
C PHE A 30 -10.43 4.87 5.00
N GLU A 31 -11.51 5.03 5.76
CA GLU A 31 -12.89 5.09 5.25
C GLU A 31 -13.16 6.32 4.35
N ARG A 32 -12.45 7.43 4.55
CA ARG A 32 -12.58 8.65 3.75
C ARG A 32 -11.77 8.65 2.46
N MET A 33 -10.85 7.70 2.32
CA MET A 33 -10.05 7.56 1.10
C MET A 33 -10.94 7.15 -0.10
N PRO A 34 -10.61 7.57 -1.32
CA PRO A 34 -11.19 6.97 -2.52
C PRO A 34 -11.06 5.45 -2.48
N ALA A 35 -12.07 4.73 -2.99
CA ALA A 35 -12.05 3.27 -3.01
C ALA A 35 -10.84 2.72 -3.78
N VAL A 36 -10.42 3.42 -4.84
CA VAL A 36 -9.24 3.10 -5.64
C VAL A 36 -7.95 3.26 -4.81
N ASP A 37 -7.83 4.34 -4.03
CA ASP A 37 -6.63 4.57 -3.20
C ASP A 37 -6.50 3.48 -2.14
N ARG A 38 -7.61 3.07 -1.51
CA ARG A 38 -7.59 1.93 -0.57
C ARG A 38 -7.13 0.64 -1.24
N ALA A 39 -7.61 0.35 -2.45
CA ALA A 39 -7.23 -0.85 -3.17
C ALA A 39 -5.74 -0.83 -3.55
N VAL A 40 -5.26 0.31 -4.06
CA VAL A 40 -3.85 0.53 -4.41
C VAL A 40 -2.96 0.39 -3.18
N LEU A 41 -3.34 1.01 -2.06
CA LEU A 41 -2.58 0.92 -0.81
C LEU A 41 -2.54 -0.50 -0.26
N ARG A 42 -3.64 -1.25 -0.31
CA ARG A 42 -3.64 -2.66 0.10
C ARG A 42 -2.64 -3.49 -0.69
N ILE A 43 -2.66 -3.34 -2.02
CA ILE A 43 -1.73 -4.07 -2.91
C ILE A 43 -0.29 -3.62 -2.66
N GLY A 44 -0.03 -2.32 -2.71
CA GLY A 44 1.32 -1.77 -2.55
C GLY A 44 1.92 -2.02 -1.17
N THR A 45 1.12 -1.98 -0.10
CA THR A 45 1.56 -2.35 1.25
C THR A 45 1.84 -3.84 1.36
N TRP A 46 1.01 -4.70 0.77
CA TRP A 46 1.28 -6.13 0.76
C TRP A 46 2.58 -6.46 0.02
N GLU A 47 2.77 -5.94 -1.20
CA GLU A 47 4.00 -6.15 -1.97
C GLU A 47 5.22 -5.61 -1.21
N LEU A 48 5.09 -4.43 -0.59
CA LEU A 48 6.18 -3.81 0.17
C LEU A 48 6.56 -4.60 1.42
N LEU A 49 5.62 -5.17 2.16
CA LEU A 49 5.90 -5.78 3.47
C LEU A 49 6.07 -7.29 3.42
N TYR A 50 5.40 -7.97 2.50
CA TYR A 50 5.26 -9.42 2.54
C TYR A 50 5.69 -10.14 1.25
N ASN A 51 6.03 -9.40 0.19
CA ASN A 51 6.54 -10.00 -1.04
C ASN A 51 8.01 -9.65 -1.30
N ASP A 52 8.91 -10.50 -0.82
CA ASP A 52 10.36 -10.32 -1.01
C ASP A 52 10.83 -10.48 -2.48
N GLU A 53 9.98 -10.99 -3.38
CA GLU A 53 10.29 -11.05 -4.81
C GLU A 53 10.14 -9.68 -5.50
N VAL A 54 9.43 -8.73 -4.87
CA VAL A 54 9.22 -7.37 -5.39
C VAL A 54 10.13 -6.38 -4.67
N PRO A 55 11.05 -5.70 -5.39
CA PRO A 55 11.85 -4.66 -4.76
C PRO A 55 10.98 -3.51 -4.23
N ASP A 56 11.24 -3.06 -3.00
CA ASP A 56 10.47 -1.99 -2.33
C ASP A 56 10.22 -0.77 -3.24
N ALA A 57 11.24 -0.31 -3.96
CA ALA A 57 11.13 0.85 -4.84
C ALA A 57 10.20 0.62 -6.05
N VAL A 58 10.14 -0.62 -6.54
CA VAL A 58 9.25 -1.02 -7.63
C VAL A 58 7.81 -1.06 -7.14
N ALA A 59 7.53 -1.69 -6.00
CA ALA A 59 6.19 -1.72 -5.39
C ALA A 59 5.62 -0.30 -5.20
N ILE A 60 6.43 0.63 -4.70
CA ILE A 60 6.05 2.04 -4.52
C ILE A 60 5.78 2.71 -5.88
N SER A 61 6.69 2.58 -6.83
CA SER A 61 6.57 3.21 -8.15
C SER A 61 5.31 2.76 -8.89
N GLU A 62 5.03 1.46 -8.92
CA GLU A 62 3.86 0.91 -9.59
C GLU A 62 2.56 1.32 -8.90
N ALA A 63 2.49 1.30 -7.58
CA ALA A 63 1.33 1.78 -6.83
C ALA A 63 1.03 3.27 -7.11
N VAL A 64 2.06 4.12 -7.18
CA VAL A 64 1.94 5.54 -7.54
C VAL A 64 1.45 5.70 -8.98
N GLY A 65 1.92 4.85 -9.90
CA GLY A 65 1.45 4.79 -11.28
C GLY A 65 -0.03 4.47 -11.38
N LEU A 66 -0.49 3.43 -10.66
CA LEU A 66 -1.90 3.05 -10.59
C LEU A 66 -2.78 4.18 -10.03
N ALA A 67 -2.37 4.79 -8.92
CA ALA A 67 -3.09 5.92 -8.34
C ALA A 67 -3.21 7.11 -9.30
N ARG A 68 -2.19 7.35 -10.13
CA ARG A 68 -2.17 8.44 -11.13
C ARG A 68 -3.17 8.21 -12.26
N VAL A 69 -3.32 6.97 -12.69
CA VAL A 69 -4.18 6.62 -13.83
C VAL A 69 -5.63 6.41 -13.41
N LEU A 70 -5.87 5.90 -12.19
CA LEU A 70 -7.17 5.36 -11.79
C LEU A 70 -7.91 6.18 -10.71
N SER A 71 -7.25 7.16 -10.09
CA SER A 71 -7.81 7.90 -8.96
C SER A 71 -7.76 9.41 -9.17
N THR A 72 -7.54 10.19 -8.10
CA THR A 72 -7.55 11.66 -8.14
C THR A 72 -6.18 12.25 -8.43
N ASN A 73 -6.13 13.55 -8.73
CA ASN A 73 -4.87 14.28 -8.94
C ASN A 73 -3.96 14.31 -7.69
N GLU A 74 -4.52 14.17 -6.49
CA GLU A 74 -3.78 14.19 -5.23
C GLU A 74 -3.28 12.80 -4.81
N SER A 75 -3.93 11.75 -5.31
CA SER A 75 -3.69 10.35 -4.94
C SER A 75 -2.23 9.88 -5.16
N PRO A 76 -1.54 10.19 -6.27
CA PRO A 76 -0.14 9.74 -6.46
C PRO A 76 0.81 10.24 -5.37
N LYS A 77 0.65 11.49 -4.96
CA LYS A 77 1.49 12.10 -3.93
C LYS A 77 1.20 11.48 -2.56
N PHE A 78 -0.08 11.25 -2.28
CA PHE A 78 -0.51 10.61 -1.04
C PHE A 78 0.00 9.17 -0.94
N VAL A 79 -0.24 8.35 -1.96
CA VAL A 79 0.22 6.94 -2.01
C VAL A 79 1.74 6.85 -1.88
N ASN A 80 2.48 7.69 -2.61
CA ASN A 80 3.94 7.72 -2.51
C ASN A 80 4.41 8.00 -1.08
N GLY A 81 3.90 9.08 -0.47
CA GLY A 81 4.30 9.49 0.87
C GLY A 81 3.99 8.44 1.94
N LEU A 82 2.85 7.77 1.83
CA LEU A 82 2.45 6.75 2.79
C LEU A 82 3.28 5.46 2.64
N LEU A 83 3.46 4.95 1.42
CA LEU A 83 4.26 3.74 1.20
C LEU A 83 5.75 3.98 1.51
N ASP A 84 6.29 5.18 1.20
CA ASP A 84 7.65 5.55 1.63
C ASP A 84 7.77 5.56 3.17
N LYS A 85 6.72 6.02 3.87
CA LYS A 85 6.73 6.00 5.33
C LYS A 85 6.74 4.58 5.86
N LEU A 86 5.92 3.69 5.30
CA LEU A 86 5.91 2.26 5.63
C LEU A 86 7.26 1.59 5.37
N ARG A 87 7.89 1.88 4.22
CA ARG A 87 9.22 1.35 3.89
C ARG A 87 10.28 1.69 4.94
N GLN A 88 10.24 2.91 5.49
CA GLN A 88 11.18 3.34 6.54
C GLN A 88 10.99 2.58 7.86
N VAL A 89 9.75 2.19 8.18
CA VAL A 89 9.42 1.49 9.43
C VAL A 89 9.28 -0.02 9.26
N LYS A 90 9.34 -0.55 8.02
CA LYS A 90 9.28 -1.98 7.67
C LYS A 90 10.10 -2.88 8.61
N PRO A 91 11.37 -2.55 8.98
CA PRO A 91 12.15 -3.37 9.89
C PRO A 91 11.57 -3.49 11.31
N THR A 92 10.75 -2.52 11.74
CA THR A 92 10.07 -2.53 13.04
C THR A 92 8.71 -3.20 12.96
N LEU A 93 8.02 -3.12 11.82
CA LEU A 93 6.71 -3.74 11.62
C LEU A 93 6.79 -5.27 11.52
N LEU A 94 7.92 -5.79 11.01
CA LEU A 94 8.14 -7.22 10.77
C LEU A 94 9.11 -7.87 11.77
N ALA A 95 9.44 -7.16 12.86
CA ALA A 95 10.32 -7.65 13.92
C ALA A 95 9.57 -8.53 14.93
#